data_AF-A0AAW5PCF6-F1
#
_entry.id   AF-A0AAW5PCF6-F1
#
_cell.length_a   1.000
_cell.length_b   1.000
_cell.length_c   1.000
_cell.angle_alpha   90.00
_cell.angle_beta   90.00
_cell.angle_gamma   90.00
#
_symmetry.space_group_name_H-M   'P 1'
#
loop_
_entity.id
_entity.type
_entity.pdbx_description
1 polymer ?
#
loop_
_entity_poly.entity_id
_entity_poly.type
_entity_poly.pdbx_seq_one_letter_code
_entity_poly.pdbx_strand_id
1 'polypeptide(L)' 'MAQSEEEVPFSFRVPEHLKKAFKQTCKKRDRSMSQELRDFMRWYVAEHADERQYELEGVKRKF' A
#
# COMPACT_ATOMS: atom_id res chain seq x y z
N MET A 1 11.13 -22.46 -8.07
CA MET A 1 10.40 -22.25 -6.80
C MET A 1 10.25 -20.76 -6.63
N ALA A 2 9.05 -20.24 -6.88
CA ALA A 2 8.79 -18.80 -6.76
C ALA A 2 8.77 -18.45 -5.28
N GLN A 3 9.71 -17.60 -4.88
CA GLN A 3 9.81 -17.05 -3.53
C GLN A 3 8.51 -16.29 -3.26
N SER A 4 7.65 -16.86 -2.42
CA SER A 4 6.53 -16.15 -1.82
C SER A 4 7.11 -14.98 -1.03
N GLU A 5 7.07 -13.79 -1.63
CA GLU A 5 7.27 -12.52 -0.94
C GLU A 5 6.39 -12.57 0.31
N GLU A 6 6.99 -12.56 1.51
CA GLU A 6 6.23 -12.53 2.75
C GLU A 6 5.31 -11.30 2.70
N GLU A 7 4.01 -11.54 2.52
CA GLU A 7 2.98 -10.51 2.68
C GLU A 7 2.94 -10.14 4.17
N VAL A 8 3.85 -9.25 4.60
CA VAL A 8 3.92 -8.82 6.00
C VAL A 8 2.65 -8.04 6.33
N PRO A 9 1.91 -8.41 7.39
CA PRO A 9 0.72 -7.66 7.78
C PRO A 9 1.10 -6.24 8.20
N PHE A 10 0.64 -5.25 7.44
CA PHE A 10 0.88 -3.84 7.72
C PHE A 10 -0.18 -3.29 8.68
N SER A 11 0.24 -2.88 9.88
CA SER A 11 -0.65 -2.32 10.90
C SER A 11 -0.35 -0.84 11.10
N PHE A 12 -1.36 0.01 10.96
CA PHE A 12 -1.26 1.45 11.16
C PHE A 12 -2.34 1.93 12.14
N ARG A 13 -1.98 2.91 12.97
CA ARG A 13 -2.95 3.59 13.82
C ARG A 13 -3.55 4.77 13.06
N VAL A 14 -4.87 4.78 12.96
CA VAL A 14 -5.65 5.88 12.38
C VAL A 14 -6.74 6.29 13.34
N PRO A 15 -7.16 7.57 13.34
CA PRO A 15 -8.34 8.01 14.06
C PRO A 15 -9.58 7.19 13.69
N GLU A 16 -10.43 6.89 14.67
CA GLU A 16 -11.60 6.03 14.45
C GLU A 16 -12.56 6.60 13.39
N HIS A 17 -12.77 7.92 13.40
CA HIS A 17 -13.63 8.60 12.43
C HIS A 17 -13.13 8.40 10.99
N LEU A 18 -11.80 8.47 10.78
CA LEU A 18 -11.18 8.27 9.48
C LEU A 18 -11.35 6.83 9.00
N LYS A 19 -11.11 5.85 9.89
CA LYS A 19 -11.33 4.42 9.60
C LYS A 19 -12.78 4.14 9.21
N LYS A 20 -13.75 4.73 9.94
CA LYS A 20 -15.19 4.58 9.65
C LYS A 20 -15.55 5.19 8.30
N ALA A 21 -15.06 6.39 7.98
CA ALA A 21 -15.30 7.04 6.69
C ALA A 21 -14.71 6.22 5.55
N PHE A 22 -13.44 5.80 5.66
CA PHE A 22 -12.76 4.99 4.66
C PHE A 22 -13.48 3.67 4.40
N LYS A 23 -13.88 2.95 5.47
CA LYS A 23 -14.64 1.70 5.35
C LYS A 23 -15.97 1.89 4.63
N GLN A 24 -16.68 2.99 4.87
CA GLN A 24 -17.93 3.29 4.18
C GLN A 24 -17.70 3.57 2.69
N THR A 25 -16.66 4.31 2.34
CA THR A 25 -16.30 4.57 0.93
C THR A 25 -15.91 3.28 0.21
N CYS A 26 -15.12 2.42 0.84
CA CYS A 26 -14.75 1.11 0.28
C CYS A 26 -15.99 0.24 0.01
N LYS A 27 -16.94 0.20 0.98
CA LYS A 27 -18.22 -0.51 0.82
C LYS A 27 -19.04 0.03 -0.36
N LYS A 28 -19.11 1.35 -0.55
CA LYS A 28 -19.83 1.94 -1.70
C LYS A 28 -19.21 1.55 -3.05
N ARG A 29 -17.92 1.22 -3.07
CA ARG A 29 -17.18 0.76 -4.25
C ARG A 29 -17.14 -0.76 -4.39
N ASP A 30 -17.81 -1.50 -3.50
CA ASP A 30 -17.78 -2.97 -3.41
C ASP A 30 -16.36 -3.56 -3.30
N ARG A 31 -15.46 -2.82 -2.63
CA ARG A 31 -14.05 -3.22 -2.47
C ARG A 31 -13.67 -3.32 -1.01
N SER A 32 -12.72 -4.20 -0.70
CA SER A 32 -12.14 -4.29 0.64
C SER A 32 -11.21 -3.11 0.94
N MET A 33 -11.07 -2.75 2.21
CA MET A 33 -10.12 -1.71 2.64
C MET A 33 -8.69 -2.01 2.20
N SER A 34 -8.28 -3.28 2.22
CA SER A 34 -6.94 -3.69 1.79
C SER A 34 -6.74 -3.54 0.28
N GLN A 35 -7.75 -3.79 -0.53
CA GLN A 35 -7.67 -3.56 -1.99
C GLN A 35 -7.55 -2.07 -2.30
N GLU A 36 -8.43 -1.23 -1.73
CA GLU A 36 -8.36 0.22 -1.96
C GLU A 36 -7.06 0.83 -1.43
N LEU A 37 -6.54 0.36 -0.29
CA LEU A 37 -5.27 0.83 0.24
C LEU A 37 -4.09 0.45 -0.67
N ARG A 38 -4.07 -0.77 -1.21
CA ARG A 38 -3.02 -1.20 -2.15
C ARG A 38 -3.07 -0.40 -3.45
N ASP A 39 -4.27 -0.16 -3.98
CA ASP A 39 -4.45 0.63 -5.19
C ASP A 39 -4.06 2.10 -4.96
N PHE A 40 -4.42 2.65 -3.79
CA PHE A 40 -3.95 3.97 -3.37
C PHE A 40 -2.43 4.04 -3.28
N MET A 41 -1.78 3.05 -2.65
CA MET A 41 -0.31 2.99 -2.59
C MET A 41 0.31 2.94 -3.98
N ARG A 42 -0.21 2.10 -4.88
CA ARG A 42 0.26 2.03 -6.26
C ARG A 42 0.12 3.36 -7.00
N TRP A 43 -1.04 4.00 -6.89
CA TRP A 43 -1.29 5.30 -7.50
C TRP A 43 -0.38 6.38 -6.90
N TYR A 44 -0.29 6.45 -5.58
CA TYR A 44 0.54 7.42 -4.87
C TYR A 44 2.01 7.31 -5.27
N VAL A 45 2.52 6.08 -5.38
CA VAL A 45 3.88 5.82 -5.87
C VAL A 45 4.04 6.21 -7.32
N ALA A 46 3.12 5.80 -8.19
CA ALA A 46 3.20 6.14 -9.61
C ALA A 46 3.17 7.66 -9.85
N GLU A 47 2.38 8.40 -9.07
CA GLU A 47 2.22 9.86 -9.19
C GLU A 47 3.41 10.63 -8.60
N HIS A 48 3.98 10.17 -7.47
CA HIS A 48 4.99 10.93 -6.71
C HIS A 48 6.42 10.38 -6.83
N ALA A 49 6.64 9.21 -7.43
CA ALA A 49 7.98 8.62 -7.56
C ALA A 49 8.91 9.39 -8.52
N ASP A 50 8.42 10.38 -9.26
CA ASP A 50 9.22 11.13 -10.23
C ASP A 50 10.12 12.22 -9.61
N GLU A 51 10.04 12.51 -8.30
CA GLU A 51 10.88 13.56 -7.69
C GLU A 51 12.00 13.10 -6.75
N ARG A 52 12.03 11.83 -6.32
CA ARG A 52 13.20 11.25 -5.62
C ARG A 52 12.98 9.78 -5.33
N GLN A 53 13.83 8.94 -5.92
CA GLN A 53 14.31 7.73 -5.26
C GLN A 53 13.20 6.77 -4.80
N TYR A 54 12.59 6.06 -5.74
CA TYR A 54 12.43 4.63 -5.50
C TYR A 54 13.80 3.95 -5.68
N GLU A 55 14.73 4.24 -4.77
CA GLU A 55 15.80 3.31 -4.41
C GLU A 55 15.13 2.09 -3.74
N LEU A 56 14.41 1.32 -4.56
CA LEU A 56 14.35 -0.14 -4.40
C LEU A 56 15.64 -0.76 -4.99
N GLU A 57 16.77 -0.06 -4.91
CA GLU A 57 18.12 -0.62 -5.07
C GLU A 57 18.62 -1.29 -3.77
N GLY A 58 17.77 -1.46 -2.75
CA GLY A 58 18.12 -2.23 -1.54
C GLY A 58 18.25 -3.75 -1.76
N VAL A 59 17.83 -4.29 -2.91
CA VAL A 59 17.94 -5.74 -3.24
C VAL A 59 18.90 -5.98 -4.42
N LYS A 60 19.91 -5.13 -4.59
CA LYS A 60 21.08 -5.45 -5.42
C LYS A 60 22.37 -4.96 -4.79
N ARG A 61 22.74 -5.58 -3.67
CA ARG A 61 24.17 -5.78 -3.41
C ARG A 61 24.41 -7.16 -2.82
N LYS A 62 24.60 -8.10 -3.74
CA LYS A 62 25.59 -9.18 -3.60
C LYS A 62 26.76 -8.66 -2.77
N PHE A 63 26.98 -9.25 -1.60
CA PHE A 63 28.22 -9.91 -1.21
C PHE A 63 27.88 -10.93 -0.11
#